data_AF-A0A968J545-F1
#
_entry.id   AF-A0A968J545-F1
#
_cell.length_a   1.000
_cell.length_b   1.000
_cell.length_c   1.000
_cell.angle_alpha   90.00
_cell.angle_beta   90.00
_cell.angle_gamma   90.00
#
_symmetry.space_group_name_H-M   'P 1'
#
loop_
_entity.id
_entity.type
_entity.pdbx_description
1 polymer ?
#
loop_
_entity_poly.entity_id
_entity_poly.type
_entity_poly.pdbx_seq_one_letter_code
_entity_poly.pdbx_strand_id
1 'polypeptide(L)'
;MDPLQNQPSSAESLPLQPPTPAIPTANPFLQSEDQPCKSMIQELRQYLNNIQGITALLPVLQGDEIHEYMQLLAQEVRTISDLINRQSRY
;
A
#
# COMPACT_ATOMS: atom_id res chain seq x y z
N MET A 1 34.72 18.01 69.58
CA MET A 1 33.94 19.16 70.05
C MET A 1 34.35 20.31 69.14
N ASP A 2 33.57 20.87 68.22
CA ASP A 2 32.14 20.82 67.90
C ASP A 2 31.99 21.46 66.47
N PRO A 3 30.79 21.62 65.88
CA PRO A 3 30.45 21.13 64.55
C PRO A 3 29.97 22.27 63.63
N LEU A 4 29.13 21.93 62.64
CA LEU A 4 28.19 22.79 61.91
C LEU A 4 28.67 23.43 60.60
N GLN A 5 27.89 23.10 59.56
CA GLN A 5 27.28 24.04 58.62
C GLN A 5 28.14 24.64 57.50
N ASN A 6 27.91 24.19 56.26
CA ASN A 6 26.96 24.82 55.32
C ASN A 6 27.28 24.39 53.89
N GLN A 7 26.31 23.79 53.19
CA GLN A 7 26.28 23.82 51.73
C GLN A 7 26.26 25.28 51.25
N PRO A 8 26.75 25.54 50.04
CA PRO A 8 25.75 25.94 49.03
C PRO A 8 25.94 25.26 47.68
N SER A 9 24.79 24.97 47.08
CA SER A 9 24.55 24.82 45.66
C SER A 9 25.41 25.73 44.80
N SER A 10 26.01 25.15 43.76
CA SER A 10 26.26 25.88 42.52
C SER A 10 25.91 24.96 41.37
N ALA A 11 24.75 25.24 40.80
CA ALA A 11 24.22 24.65 39.59
C ALA A 11 25.12 25.02 38.42
N GLU A 12 26.00 24.11 38.01
CA GLU A 12 26.62 24.21 36.70
C GLU A 12 25.69 23.50 35.70
N SER A 13 24.82 24.31 35.09
CA SER A 13 23.91 23.87 34.04
C SER A 13 24.73 23.51 32.81
N LEU A 14 24.93 22.21 32.57
CA LEU A 14 25.39 21.71 31.28
C LEU A 14 24.40 22.21 30.20
N PRO A 15 24.86 22.88 29.13
CA PRO A 15 23.96 23.23 28.04
C PRO A 15 23.45 21.92 27.43
N LEU A 16 22.16 21.65 27.61
CA LEU A 16 21.45 20.57 26.92
C LEU A 16 21.62 20.81 25.41
N GLN A 17 22.42 19.97 24.73
CA GLN A 17 22.36 19.89 23.27
C GLN A 17 20.89 19.66 22.89
N PRO A 18 20.34 20.42 21.92
CA PRO A 18 19.00 20.12 21.43
C PRO A 18 19.00 18.68 20.90
N PRO A 19 17.88 17.92 21.06
CA PRO A 19 17.77 16.60 20.48
C PRO A 19 18.02 16.75 18.98
N THR A 20 19.06 16.09 18.49
CA THR A 20 19.30 16.04 17.04
C THR A 20 18.03 15.45 16.43
N PRO A 21 17.33 16.15 15.52
CA PRO A 21 16.20 15.55 14.85
C PRO A 21 16.72 14.28 14.20
N ALA A 22 16.13 13.14 14.57
CA ALA A 22 16.43 11.86 13.94
C ALA A 22 16.18 12.07 12.45
N ILE A 23 17.25 12.20 11.66
CA ILE A 23 17.15 12.20 10.22
C ILE A 23 16.54 10.84 9.91
N PRO A 24 15.32 10.75 9.34
CA PRO A 24 14.88 9.49 8.81
C PRO A 24 15.85 9.20 7.68
N THR A 25 16.75 8.25 7.89
CA THR A 25 17.57 7.65 6.84
C THR A 25 16.57 6.98 5.91
N ALA A 26 15.98 7.75 5.01
CA ALA A 26 15.19 7.26 3.91
C ALA A 26 16.19 6.47 3.07
N ASN A 27 16.28 5.16 3.30
CA ASN A 27 17.00 4.23 2.46
C ASN A 27 16.41 4.38 1.04
N PRO A 28 17.10 5.05 0.10
CA PRO A 28 16.58 5.21 -1.26
C PRO A 28 16.66 3.88 -2.03
N PHE A 29 17.35 2.90 -1.48
CA PHE A 29 17.59 1.58 -2.06
C PHE A 29 16.42 0.59 -1.91
N LEU A 30 15.32 0.96 -1.24
CA LEU A 30 14.14 0.10 -1.08
C LEU A 30 12.97 0.47 -2.02
N GLN A 31 13.12 1.43 -2.93
CA GLN A 31 12.00 1.92 -3.74
C GLN A 31 11.97 1.46 -5.20
N SER A 32 12.94 0.66 -5.65
CA SER A 32 13.24 0.63 -7.10
C SER A 32 13.02 -0.68 -7.84
N GLU A 33 12.40 -1.72 -7.27
CA GLU A 33 12.26 -3.01 -7.99
C GLU A 33 10.86 -3.67 -8.01
N ASP A 34 9.82 -3.10 -7.38
CA ASP A 34 8.48 -3.72 -7.33
C ASP A 34 7.40 -2.98 -8.17
N GLN A 35 7.80 -2.00 -8.98
CA GLN A 35 6.88 -1.22 -9.80
C GLN A 35 6.03 -2.03 -10.80
N PRO A 36 6.56 -3.01 -11.56
CA PRO A 36 5.75 -3.72 -12.54
C PRO A 36 4.70 -4.63 -11.87
N CYS A 37 5.05 -5.28 -10.76
CA CYS A 37 4.12 -6.08 -9.97
C CYS A 37 3.00 -5.23 -9.37
N LYS A 38 3.34 -4.06 -8.82
CA LYS A 38 2.35 -3.14 -8.23
C LYS A 38 1.36 -2.61 -9.26
N SER A 39 1.81 -2.23 -10.45
CA SER A 39 0.92 -1.80 -11.55
C SER A 39 0.01 -2.94 -12.02
N MET A 40 0.53 -4.16 -12.16
CA MET A 40 -0.29 -5.32 -12.51
C MET A 40 -1.36 -5.60 -11.44
N ILE A 41 -1.01 -5.56 -10.16
CA ILE A 41 -1.96 -5.80 -9.05
C ILE A 41 -3.07 -4.74 -9.07
N GLN A 42 -2.75 -3.49 -9.41
CA GLN A 42 -3.76 -2.44 -9.57
C GLN A 42 -4.70 -2.72 -10.76
N GLU A 43 -4.17 -3.12 -11.91
CA GLU A 43 -4.98 -3.52 -13.07
C GLU A 43 -5.86 -4.72 -12.76
N LEU A 44 -5.32 -5.79 -12.16
CA LEU A 44 -6.08 -6.97 -11.72
C LEU A 44 -7.21 -6.59 -10.77
N ARG A 45 -6.94 -5.73 -9.79
CA ARG A 45 -7.96 -5.25 -8.86
C ARG A 45 -9.08 -4.51 -9.59
N GLN A 46 -8.76 -3.73 -10.62
CA GLN A 46 -9.75 -3.02 -11.41
C GLN A 46 -10.66 -3.99 -12.18
N TYR A 47 -10.08 -4.97 -12.89
CA TYR A 47 -10.87 -5.99 -13.60
C TYR A 47 -11.73 -6.83 -12.64
N LEU A 48 -11.22 -7.16 -11.46
CA LEU A 48 -12.01 -7.85 -10.44
C LEU A 48 -13.19 -7.01 -9.92
N ASN A 49 -13.00 -5.70 -9.79
CA ASN A 49 -14.08 -4.78 -9.41
C ASN A 49 -15.13 -4.66 -10.53
N ASN A 50 -14.70 -4.60 -11.79
CA ASN A 50 -15.60 -4.65 -12.93
C ASN A 50 -16.42 -5.95 -12.95
N ILE A 51 -15.76 -7.11 -12.75
CA ILE A 51 -16.43 -8.40 -12.63
C ILE A 51 -17.44 -8.39 -11.48
N GLN A 52 -17.09 -7.81 -10.32
CA GLN A 52 -18.03 -7.67 -9.21
C GLN A 52 -19.24 -6.82 -9.60
N GLY A 53 -19.04 -5.67 -10.24
CA GLY A 53 -20.10 -4.80 -10.72
C GLY A 53 -21.00 -5.49 -11.75
N ILE A 54 -20.40 -6.26 -12.65
CA ILE A 54 -21.10 -7.14 -13.59
C ILE A 54 -21.91 -8.14 -12.76
N THR A 55 -21.31 -8.98 -11.90
CA THR A 55 -22.00 -9.99 -11.05
C THR A 55 -23.10 -9.46 -10.15
N ALA A 56 -23.05 -8.18 -9.76
CA ALA A 56 -24.12 -7.53 -9.01
C ALA A 56 -25.40 -7.34 -9.83
N LEU A 57 -25.31 -7.29 -11.17
CA LEU A 57 -26.46 -7.18 -12.07
C LEU A 57 -27.11 -8.53 -12.35
N LEU A 58 -26.44 -9.66 -12.07
CA LEU A 58 -26.95 -11.01 -12.30
C LEU A 58 -28.40 -11.24 -11.80
N PRO A 59 -28.81 -10.77 -10.61
CA PRO A 59 -30.16 -11.00 -10.09
C PRO A 59 -31.26 -10.19 -10.79
N VAL A 60 -30.89 -9.14 -11.56
CA VAL A 60 -31.85 -8.21 -12.20
C VAL A 60 -31.97 -8.41 -13.71
N LEU A 61 -31.15 -9.27 -14.30
CA LEU A 61 -31.17 -9.54 -15.75
C LEU A 61 -32.34 -10.43 -16.14
N GLN A 62 -32.97 -10.08 -17.27
CA GLN A 62 -33.96 -10.93 -17.94
C GLN A 62 -33.27 -11.85 -18.96
N GLY A 63 -33.97 -12.90 -19.39
CA GLY A 63 -33.36 -14.05 -20.09
C GLY A 63 -32.55 -13.72 -21.34
N ASP A 64 -32.93 -12.67 -22.05
CA ASP A 64 -32.27 -12.11 -23.23
C ASP A 64 -30.99 -11.31 -22.89
N GLU A 65 -30.97 -10.62 -21.75
CA GLU A 65 -29.82 -9.82 -21.29
C GLU A 65 -28.71 -10.69 -20.69
N ILE A 66 -29.04 -11.91 -20.23
CA ILE A 66 -28.07 -12.87 -19.67
C ILE A 66 -26.99 -13.24 -20.69
N HIS A 67 -27.33 -13.32 -21.98
CA HIS A 67 -26.35 -13.70 -23.00
C HIS A 67 -25.26 -12.63 -23.19
N GLU A 68 -25.67 -11.37 -23.41
CA GLU A 68 -24.75 -10.23 -23.55
C GLU A 68 -23.91 -10.04 -22.30
N TYR A 69 -24.54 -10.24 -21.15
CA TYR A 69 -23.88 -10.19 -19.86
C TYR A 69 -22.81 -11.27 -19.69
N MET A 70 -23.09 -12.52 -20.08
CA MET A 70 -22.12 -13.60 -20.03
C MET A 70 -20.95 -13.37 -20.99
N GLN A 71 -21.19 -12.69 -22.13
CA GLN A 71 -20.12 -12.27 -23.04
C GLN A 71 -19.20 -11.22 -22.40
N LEU A 72 -19.78 -10.22 -21.73
CA LEU A 72 -19.04 -9.20 -20.98
C LEU A 72 -18.17 -9.82 -19.88
N LEU A 73 -18.73 -10.75 -19.11
CA LEU A 73 -18.00 -11.46 -18.07
C LEU A 73 -16.83 -12.29 -18.65
N ALA A 74 -17.07 -13.01 -19.75
CA ALA A 74 -16.05 -13.79 -20.44
C ALA A 74 -14.90 -12.91 -20.96
N GLN A 75 -15.20 -11.70 -21.44
CA GLN A 75 -14.21 -10.74 -21.91
C GLN A 75 -13.30 -10.24 -20.77
N GLU A 76 -13.86 -9.90 -19.62
CA GLU A 76 -13.07 -9.46 -18.45
C GLU A 76 -12.14 -10.59 -17.96
N VAL A 77 -12.66 -11.82 -17.85
CA VAL A 77 -11.87 -13.00 -17.45
C VAL A 77 -10.74 -13.30 -18.45
N ARG A 78 -11.00 -13.14 -19.76
CA ARG A 78 -9.98 -13.29 -20.80
C ARG A 78 -8.88 -12.24 -20.67
N THR A 79 -9.27 -10.99 -20.41
CA THR A 79 -8.32 -9.88 -20.25
C THR A 79 -7.41 -10.10 -19.04
N ILE A 80 -7.96 -10.57 -17.91
CA ILE A 80 -7.19 -10.98 -16.74
C ILE A 80 -6.21 -12.11 -17.11
N SER A 81 -6.69 -13.13 -17.83
CA SER A 81 -5.85 -14.26 -18.24
C SER A 81 -4.70 -13.82 -19.15
N ASP A 82 -4.95 -12.90 -20.09
CA ASP A 82 -3.92 -12.33 -20.96
C ASP A 82 -2.91 -11.49 -20.18
N LEU A 83 -3.37 -10.69 -19.20
CA LEU A 83 -2.50 -9.90 -18.35
C LEU A 83 -1.53 -10.78 -17.55
N ILE A 84 -2.04 -11.88 -16.96
CA ILE A 84 -1.23 -12.85 -16.22
C ILE A 84 -0.24 -13.56 -17.17
N ASN A 85 -0.71 -14.02 -18.34
CA ASN A 85 0.14 -14.72 -19.31
C ASN A 85 1.27 -13.84 -19.88
N ARG A 86 1.05 -12.52 -20.02
CA ARG A 86 2.10 -11.59 -20.43
C ARG A 86 3.24 -11.52 -19.41
N GLN A 87 2.93 -11.68 -18.12
CA GLN A 87 3.94 -11.63 -17.06
C GLN A 87 4.70 -12.94 -16.90
N SER A 88 4.08 -14.10 -17.15
CA SER A 88 4.79 -15.39 -17.14
C SER A 88 5.83 -15.54 -18.27
N ARG A 89 5.92 -14.60 -19.21
CA ARG A 89 6.90 -14.60 -20.31
C ARG A 89 8.11 -13.69 -20.06
N TYR A 90 8.14 -12.96 -18.95
CA TYR A 90 9.29 -12.19 -18.46
C TYR A 90 9.97 -12.95 -17.32
#